data_AF-A0A7J9XMF7-F1
#
_entry.id   AF-A0A7J9XMF7-F1
#
_cell.length_a   1.000
_cell.length_b   1.000
_cell.length_c   1.000
_cell.angle_alpha   90.00
_cell.angle_beta   90.00
_cell.angle_gamma   90.00
#
_symmetry.space_group_name_H-M   'P 1'
#
loop_
_entity.id
_entity.type
_entity.pdbx_description
1 polymer ?
#
loop_
_entity_poly.entity_id
_entity_poly.type
_entity_poly.pdbx_seq_one_letter_code
_entity_poly.pdbx_strand_id
1 'polypeptide(L)'
;MSQVRSETGRLHSVARRSRPLPPGTGAGGYEYAFETVVLPALRRFRPGFVVVASGFDSGALDPLGRQMLHSEAYRQFTRMLMAVADETAGGRLLGVHEGGYSAAYVPFCGLAVFEELSGIRTKVEDPFLDFLSALGGMDLQPHQKDTVDSLRPLVDRVPAP
;
A
#
# COMPACT_ATOMS: atom_id res chain seq x y z
N MET A 1 -5.60 15.71 -26.44
CA MET A 1 -6.05 16.43 -25.22
C MET A 1 -7.42 16.01 -24.70
N SER A 2 -8.38 15.51 -25.51
CA SER A 2 -9.68 15.04 -25.01
C SER A 2 -9.66 13.62 -24.42
N GLN A 3 -8.82 12.71 -24.92
CA GLN A 3 -8.66 11.35 -24.38
C GLN A 3 -8.02 11.33 -22.98
N VAL A 4 -6.96 12.12 -22.75
CA VAL A 4 -6.31 12.23 -21.43
C VAL A 4 -7.29 12.72 -20.35
N ARG A 5 -8.20 13.66 -20.68
CA ARG A 5 -9.25 14.10 -19.73
C ARG A 5 -10.27 13.01 -19.41
N SER A 6 -10.55 12.10 -20.34
CA SER A 6 -11.53 11.03 -20.15
C SER A 6 -10.97 9.87 -19.31
N GLU A 7 -9.68 9.54 -19.47
CA GLU A 7 -8.97 8.53 -18.67
C GLU A 7 -8.75 8.99 -17.22
N THR A 8 -8.29 10.24 -17.03
CA THR A 8 -8.15 10.82 -15.69
C THR A 8 -9.49 10.88 -14.95
N GLY A 9 -10.59 11.16 -15.66
CA GLY A 9 -11.94 11.15 -15.10
C GLY A 9 -12.42 9.76 -14.65
N ARG A 10 -12.06 8.69 -15.38
CA ARG A 10 -12.39 7.31 -15.01
C ARG A 10 -11.56 6.83 -13.82
N LEU A 11 -10.26 7.12 -13.78
CA LEU A 11 -9.41 6.85 -12.62
C LEU A 11 -9.89 7.61 -11.37
N HIS A 12 -10.27 8.88 -11.51
CA HIS A 12 -10.89 9.65 -10.43
C HIS A 12 -12.16 8.98 -9.89
N SER A 13 -12.98 8.40 -10.77
CA SER A 13 -14.22 7.72 -10.38
C SER A 13 -13.98 6.41 -9.62
N VAL A 14 -12.86 5.72 -9.90
CA VAL A 14 -12.42 4.52 -9.18
C VAL A 14 -11.86 4.91 -7.81
N ALA A 15 -10.97 5.91 -7.75
CA ALA A 15 -10.38 6.40 -6.50
C ALA A 15 -11.44 6.91 -5.51
N ARG A 16 -12.47 7.64 -5.98
CA ARG A 16 -13.56 8.14 -5.13
C ARG A 16 -14.43 7.03 -4.52
N ARG A 17 -14.38 5.82 -5.07
CA ARG A 17 -15.17 4.66 -4.63
C ARG A 17 -14.35 3.63 -3.86
N SER A 18 -13.07 3.90 -3.57
CA SER A 18 -12.33 3.05 -2.64
C SER A 18 -13.03 3.08 -1.28
N ARG A 19 -13.24 1.90 -0.69
CA ARG A 19 -13.73 1.79 0.69
C ARG A 19 -12.52 1.67 1.61
N PRO A 20 -12.55 2.29 2.80
CA PRO A 20 -11.52 2.04 3.79
C PRO A 20 -11.52 0.57 4.20
N LEU A 21 -10.34 0.01 4.44
CA LEU A 21 -10.23 -1.30 5.08
C LEU A 21 -10.79 -1.21 6.51
N PRO A 22 -11.36 -2.32 7.04
CA PRO A 22 -11.84 -2.34 8.43
C PRO A 22 -10.75 -1.93 9.42
N PRO A 23 -11.09 -1.26 10.54
CA PRO A 23 -10.14 -1.06 11.63
C PRO A 23 -9.55 -2.38 12.12
N GLY A 24 -8.29 -2.37 12.55
CA GLY A 24 -7.55 -3.55 12.99
C GLY A 24 -6.96 -4.37 11.85
N THR A 25 -6.91 -3.85 10.61
CA THR A 25 -6.31 -4.59 9.51
C THR A 25 -4.78 -4.51 9.59
N GLY A 26 -4.13 -5.66 9.76
CA GLY A 26 -2.68 -5.83 9.73
C GLY A 26 -2.15 -6.26 8.36
N ALA A 27 -0.96 -6.85 8.36
CA ALA A 27 -0.21 -7.17 7.15
C ALA A 27 -0.99 -8.04 6.14
N GLY A 28 -1.60 -9.13 6.57
CA GLY A 28 -2.30 -10.07 5.70
C GLY A 28 -3.55 -9.50 5.03
N GLY A 29 -4.27 -8.61 5.71
CA GLY A 29 -5.41 -7.91 5.10
C GLY A 29 -4.98 -6.87 4.05
N TYR A 30 -3.89 -6.16 4.30
CA TYR A 30 -3.30 -5.25 3.31
C TYR A 30 -2.67 -6.01 2.14
N GLU A 31 -1.95 -7.09 2.38
CA GLU A 31 -1.40 -7.97 1.35
C GLU A 31 -2.50 -8.46 0.42
N TYR A 32 -3.59 -8.99 0.97
CA TYR A 32 -4.73 -9.43 0.18
C TYR A 32 -5.36 -8.28 -0.64
N ALA A 33 -5.43 -7.07 -0.07
CA ALA A 33 -5.90 -5.89 -0.80
C ALA A 33 -4.96 -5.48 -1.95
N PHE A 34 -3.64 -5.58 -1.74
CA PHE A 34 -2.63 -5.33 -2.76
C PHE A 34 -2.78 -6.32 -3.92
N GLU A 35 -2.80 -7.61 -3.61
CA GLU A 35 -2.88 -8.68 -4.61
C GLU A 35 -4.22 -8.70 -5.36
N THR A 36 -5.31 -8.40 -4.67
CA THR A 36 -6.67 -8.50 -5.25
C THR A 36 -7.09 -7.24 -6.00
N VAL A 37 -6.60 -6.06 -5.58
CA VAL A 37 -7.10 -4.78 -6.10
C VAL A 37 -5.98 -3.89 -6.61
N VAL A 38 -4.98 -3.57 -5.79
CA VAL A 38 -3.98 -2.53 -6.13
C VAL A 38 -3.10 -2.95 -7.30
N LEU A 39 -2.42 -4.09 -7.20
CA LEU A 39 -1.51 -4.57 -8.23
C LEU A 39 -2.25 -4.91 -9.54
N PRO A 40 -3.42 -5.59 -9.53
CA PRO A 40 -4.21 -5.79 -10.74
C PRO A 40 -4.66 -4.48 -11.41
N ALA A 41 -5.06 -3.47 -10.62
CA ALA A 41 -5.43 -2.18 -11.14
C ALA A 41 -4.25 -1.47 -11.83
N LEU A 42 -3.07 -1.46 -11.20
CA LEU A 42 -1.85 -0.89 -11.79
C LEU A 42 -1.45 -1.61 -13.08
N ARG A 43 -1.45 -2.95 -13.07
CA ARG A 43 -1.16 -3.77 -14.26
C ARG A 43 -2.11 -3.50 -15.41
N ARG A 44 -3.41 -3.35 -15.12
CA ARG A 44 -4.42 -3.03 -16.13
C ARG A 44 -4.24 -1.61 -16.68
N PHE A 45 -3.97 -0.64 -15.81
CA PHE A 45 -3.77 0.75 -16.21
C PHE A 45 -2.49 0.95 -17.02
N ARG A 46 -1.46 0.13 -16.78
CA ARG A 46 -0.12 0.25 -17.39
C ARG A 46 0.46 1.67 -17.30
N PRO A 47 0.65 2.21 -16.08
CA PRO A 47 1.15 3.57 -15.91
C PRO A 47 2.57 3.72 -16.49
N GLY A 48 2.85 4.88 -17.07
CA GLY A 48 4.22 5.26 -17.43
C GLY A 48 5.08 5.64 -16.22
N PHE A 49 4.49 5.83 -15.04
CA PHE A 49 5.15 6.23 -13.80
C PHE A 49 4.27 5.87 -12.60
N VAL A 50 4.82 5.28 -11.53
CA VAL A 50 4.10 4.99 -10.28
C VAL A 50 4.43 6.07 -9.23
N VAL A 51 3.42 6.79 -8.74
CA VAL A 51 3.57 7.75 -7.63
C VAL A 51 2.82 7.23 -6.43
N VAL A 52 3.50 7.12 -5.29
CA VAL A 52 2.97 6.60 -4.03
C VAL A 52 2.84 7.73 -3.04
N ALA A 53 1.61 8.04 -2.65
CA ALA A 53 1.31 8.85 -1.46
C ALA A 53 1.62 8.00 -0.21
N SER A 54 2.85 8.12 0.29
CA SER A 54 3.47 7.20 1.25
C SER A 54 3.27 7.68 2.69
N GLY A 55 2.07 7.44 3.23
CA GLY A 55 1.76 7.66 4.63
C GLY A 55 2.11 6.46 5.52
N PHE A 56 2.46 6.74 6.77
CA PHE A 56 2.80 5.76 7.81
C PHE A 56 1.78 5.71 8.96
N ASP A 57 0.63 6.34 8.77
CA ASP A 57 -0.48 6.40 9.74
C ASP A 57 -1.34 5.12 9.78
N SER A 58 -1.07 4.16 8.88
CA SER A 58 -1.57 2.79 8.98
C SER A 58 -0.76 1.92 9.95
N GLY A 59 0.28 2.47 10.59
CA GLY A 59 1.12 1.77 11.55
C GLY A 59 0.39 1.45 12.85
N ALA A 60 0.73 0.31 13.47
CA ALA A 60 0.10 -0.19 14.70
C ALA A 60 0.24 0.76 15.91
N LEU A 61 1.26 1.63 15.90
CA LEU A 61 1.54 2.60 16.95
C LEU A 61 1.09 4.02 16.58
N ASP A 62 0.32 4.19 15.50
CA ASP A 62 -0.17 5.50 15.09
C ASP A 62 -1.36 5.96 15.95
N PRO A 63 -1.32 7.17 16.52
CA PRO A 63 -2.40 7.67 17.38
C PRO A 63 -3.67 8.05 16.60
N LEU A 64 -3.59 8.35 15.30
CA LEU A 64 -4.70 8.82 14.48
C LEU A 64 -5.33 7.69 13.63
N GLY A 65 -4.53 6.70 13.23
CA GLY A 65 -5.00 5.51 12.53
C GLY A 65 -5.40 4.36 13.46
N ARG A 66 -6.22 3.43 12.97
CA ARG A 66 -6.63 2.21 13.69
C ARG A 66 -6.19 0.93 12.97
N GLN A 67 -5.16 1.02 12.15
CA GLN A 67 -4.61 -0.13 11.40
C GLN A 67 -3.42 -0.71 12.15
N MET A 68 -2.90 -1.85 11.71
CA MET A 68 -1.94 -2.65 12.47
C MET A 68 -0.65 -2.95 11.70
N LEU A 69 -0.22 -2.09 10.78
CA LEU A 69 1.01 -2.35 10.03
C LEU A 69 2.27 -2.19 10.90
N HIS A 70 3.21 -3.10 10.68
CA HIS A 70 4.59 -3.01 11.19
C HIS A 70 5.56 -2.67 10.06
N SER A 71 6.81 -2.35 10.40
CA SER A 71 7.85 -1.91 9.45
C SER A 71 8.07 -2.89 8.29
N GLU A 72 8.10 -4.20 8.55
CA GLU A 72 8.27 -5.21 7.48
C GLU A 72 7.07 -5.29 6.51
N ALA A 73 5.86 -4.91 6.94
CA ALA A 73 4.72 -4.83 6.02
C ALA A 73 4.90 -3.66 5.04
N TYR A 74 5.37 -2.50 5.52
CA TYR A 74 5.72 -1.38 4.64
C TYR A 74 6.81 -1.77 3.64
N ARG A 75 7.85 -2.49 4.08
CA ARG A 75 8.87 -3.07 3.18
C ARG A 75 8.26 -3.94 2.10
N GLN A 76 7.42 -4.90 2.48
CA GLN A 76 6.78 -5.84 1.56
C GLN A 76 5.95 -5.09 0.51
N PHE A 77 5.16 -4.10 0.91
CA PHE A 77 4.35 -3.33 -0.03
C PHE A 77 5.19 -2.44 -0.95
N THR A 78 6.29 -1.87 -0.46
CA THR A 78 7.26 -1.19 -1.31
C THR A 78 7.84 -2.14 -2.36
N ARG A 79 8.24 -3.36 -1.98
CA ARG A 79 8.73 -4.38 -2.91
C ARG A 79 7.71 -4.73 -3.99
N MET A 80 6.45 -4.94 -3.59
CA MET A 80 5.36 -5.24 -4.52
C MET A 80 5.13 -4.11 -5.54
N LEU A 81 5.20 -2.84 -5.08
CA LEU A 81 5.04 -1.68 -5.96
C LEU A 81 6.24 -1.49 -6.89
N MET A 82 7.47 -1.75 -6.41
CA MET A 82 8.67 -1.75 -7.25
C MET A 82 8.54 -2.80 -8.37
N ALA A 83 8.14 -4.02 -8.04
CA ALA A 83 7.94 -5.08 -9.02
C ALA A 83 6.92 -4.70 -10.11
N VAL A 84 5.77 -4.12 -9.73
CA VAL A 84 4.80 -3.65 -10.72
C VAL A 84 5.31 -2.44 -11.51
N ALA A 85 6.08 -1.54 -10.89
CA ALA A 85 6.70 -0.42 -11.59
C ALA A 85 7.73 -0.91 -12.63
N ASP A 86 8.47 -1.98 -12.35
CA ASP A 86 9.35 -2.63 -13.33
C ASP A 86 8.54 -3.20 -14.50
N GLU A 87 7.44 -3.90 -14.22
CA GLU A 87 6.55 -4.49 -15.24
C GLU A 87 5.88 -3.45 -16.16
N THR A 88 5.40 -2.34 -15.59
CA THR A 88 4.52 -1.40 -16.31
C THR A 88 5.16 -0.05 -16.65
N ALA A 89 6.05 0.43 -15.78
CA ALA A 89 6.57 1.79 -15.78
C ALA A 89 8.10 1.86 -15.98
N GLY A 90 8.75 0.76 -16.39
CA GLY A 90 10.20 0.71 -16.58
C GLY A 90 10.98 1.11 -15.33
N GLY A 91 10.53 0.65 -14.16
CA GLY A 91 11.14 0.89 -12.85
C GLY A 91 10.92 2.28 -12.26
N ARG A 92 10.10 3.12 -12.90
CA ARG A 92 9.85 4.49 -12.43
C ARG A 92 8.83 4.52 -11.29
N LEU A 93 9.33 4.66 -10.08
CA LEU A 93 8.55 4.81 -8.85
C LEU A 93 9.03 6.03 -8.04
N LEU A 94 8.09 6.83 -7.55
CA LEU A 94 8.34 7.96 -6.63
C LEU A 94 7.45 7.82 -5.39
N GLY A 95 8.07 7.77 -4.22
CA GLY A 95 7.37 7.96 -2.95
C GLY A 95 7.32 9.45 -2.58
N VAL A 96 6.14 9.95 -2.22
CA VAL A 96 5.94 11.27 -1.64
C VAL A 96 5.42 11.06 -0.22
N HIS A 97 6.14 11.57 0.78
CA HIS A 97 5.77 11.39 2.18
C HIS A 97 4.45 12.10 2.48
N GLU A 98 3.56 11.44 3.22
CA GLU A 98 2.25 11.97 3.64
C GLU A 98 2.14 11.95 5.18
N GLY A 99 1.09 11.32 5.72
CA GLY A 99 0.84 11.19 7.17
C GLY A 99 1.76 10.20 7.87
N GLY A 100 1.61 10.12 9.19
CA GLY A 100 2.45 9.32 10.08
C GLY A 100 2.74 10.11 11.33
N TYR A 101 2.10 9.73 12.44
CA TYR A 101 1.98 10.56 13.64
C TYR A 101 2.59 9.90 14.88
N SER A 102 3.08 8.67 14.73
CA SER A 102 3.89 8.02 15.76
C SER A 102 5.35 8.46 15.68
N ALA A 103 5.74 9.46 16.47
CA ALA A 103 7.13 9.93 16.51
C ALA A 103 8.13 8.81 16.85
N ALA A 104 7.71 7.81 17.63
CA ALA A 104 8.53 6.66 18.00
C ALA A 104 8.65 5.60 16.90
N TYR A 105 7.64 5.47 16.03
CA TYR A 105 7.55 4.31 15.12
C TYR A 105 7.71 4.63 13.63
N VAL A 106 7.26 5.82 13.19
CA VAL A 106 7.42 6.26 11.79
C VAL A 106 8.86 6.16 11.29
N PRO A 107 9.92 6.46 12.08
CA PRO A 107 11.30 6.31 11.60
C PRO A 107 11.65 4.88 11.14
N PHE A 108 11.15 3.85 11.81
CA PHE A 108 11.42 2.45 11.45
C PHE A 108 10.63 2.02 10.21
N CYS A 109 9.36 2.43 10.10
CA CYS A 109 8.55 2.18 8.92
C CYS A 109 9.13 2.89 7.68
N GLY A 110 9.53 4.16 7.82
CA GLY A 110 10.16 4.92 6.74
C GLY A 110 11.51 4.35 6.34
N LEU A 111 12.35 3.97 7.31
CA LEU A 111 13.63 3.30 7.02
C LEU A 111 13.40 2.01 6.24
N ALA A 112 12.39 1.23 6.60
CA ALA A 112 12.10 -0.02 5.90
C ALA A 112 11.79 0.20 4.40
N VAL A 113 11.04 1.27 4.08
CA VAL A 113 10.80 1.71 2.69
C VAL A 113 12.10 2.12 2.01
N PHE A 114 12.94 2.96 2.64
CA PHE A 114 14.21 3.42 2.04
C PHE A 114 15.21 2.29 1.80
N GLU A 115 15.29 1.32 2.72
CA GLU A 115 16.15 0.14 2.56
C GLU A 115 15.70 -0.72 1.37
N GLU A 116 14.39 -0.89 1.18
CA GLU A 116 13.86 -1.63 0.04
C GLU A 116 14.13 -0.88 -1.28
N LEU A 117 13.87 0.43 -1.33
CA LEU A 117 14.13 1.26 -2.51
C LEU A 117 15.62 1.32 -2.90
N SER A 118 16.51 1.34 -1.91
CA SER A 118 17.96 1.42 -2.15
C SER A 118 18.61 0.05 -2.39
N GLY A 119 17.93 -1.05 -2.03
CA GLY A 119 18.51 -2.39 -1.99
C GLY A 119 19.56 -2.58 -0.88
N ILE A 120 19.67 -1.63 0.06
CA ILE A 120 20.64 -1.66 1.16
C ILE A 120 19.87 -1.90 2.46
N ARG A 121 20.06 -3.09 3.06
CA ARG A 121 19.59 -3.37 4.42
C ARG A 121 20.63 -2.87 5.43
N THR A 122 20.23 -1.95 6.30
CA THR A 122 21.09 -1.44 7.36
C THR A 122 21.17 -2.41 8.54
N LYS A 123 21.94 -2.04 9.57
CA LYS A 123 22.03 -2.78 10.84
C LYS A 123 20.96 -2.35 11.86
N VAL A 124 20.06 -1.44 11.48
CA VAL A 124 18.99 -0.98 12.38
C VAL A 124 17.94 -2.08 12.47
N GLU A 125 17.65 -2.50 13.69
CA GLU A 125 16.56 -3.41 14.00
C GLU A 125 15.35 -2.59 14.45
N ASP A 126 14.15 -2.98 14.03
CA ASP A 126 12.91 -2.42 14.57
C ASP A 126 12.64 -3.06 15.94
N PRO A 127 12.79 -2.33 17.06
CA PRO A 127 12.66 -2.89 18.39
C PRO A 127 11.20 -3.24 18.75
N PHE A 128 10.23 -2.80 17.95
CA PHE A 128 8.81 -3.09 18.16
C PHE A 128 8.32 -4.28 17.34
N LEU A 129 9.10 -4.74 16.34
CA LEU A 129 8.64 -5.69 15.34
C LEU A 129 8.12 -6.98 15.96
N ASP A 130 8.90 -7.62 16.84
CA ASP A 130 8.51 -8.90 17.45
C ASP A 130 7.20 -8.78 18.25
N PHE A 131 7.06 -7.69 19.01
CA PHE A 131 5.84 -7.43 19.78
C PHE A 131 4.65 -7.19 18.85
N LEU A 132 4.81 -6.34 17.84
CA LEU A 132 3.73 -5.98 16.93
C LEU A 132 3.30 -7.17 16.08
N SER A 133 4.23 -7.94 15.53
CA SER A 133 3.95 -9.13 14.73
C SER A 133 3.25 -10.24 15.53
N ALA A 134 3.36 -10.24 16.86
CA ALA A 134 2.65 -11.16 17.74
C ALA A 134 1.22 -10.71 18.10
N LEU A 135 0.82 -9.47 17.76
CA LEU A 135 -0.54 -9.00 17.98
C LEU A 135 -1.52 -9.75 17.07
N GLY A 136 -2.72 -10.02 17.58
CA GLY A 136 -3.82 -10.53 16.75
C GLY A 136 -4.19 -9.54 15.64
N GLY A 137 -4.62 -10.03 14.48
CA GLY A 137 -5.01 -9.20 13.34
C GLY A 137 -3.94 -9.06 12.24
N MET A 138 -2.79 -9.72 12.39
CA MET A 138 -1.79 -9.82 11.30
C MET A 138 -2.27 -10.71 10.16
N ASP A 139 -2.97 -11.80 10.44
CA ASP A 139 -3.55 -12.66 9.42
C ASP A 139 -4.82 -12.07 8.82
N LEU A 140 -5.08 -12.38 7.54
CA LEU A 140 -6.31 -12.02 6.85
C LEU A 140 -7.54 -12.57 7.58
N GLN A 141 -8.44 -11.67 7.99
CA GLN A 141 -9.71 -12.04 8.62
C GLN A 141 -10.86 -12.13 7.61
N PRO A 142 -11.90 -12.96 7.85
CA PRO A 142 -13.02 -13.11 6.91
C PRO A 142 -13.70 -11.79 6.52
N HIS A 143 -13.98 -10.92 7.49
CA HIS A 143 -14.63 -9.63 7.23
C HIS A 143 -13.74 -8.64 6.45
N GLN A 144 -12.41 -8.74 6.59
CA GLN A 144 -11.45 -7.97 5.80
C GLN A 144 -11.44 -8.48 4.36
N LYS A 145 -11.41 -9.81 4.19
CA LYS A 145 -11.50 -10.47 2.88
C LYS A 145 -12.77 -10.08 2.14
N ASP A 146 -13.94 -10.15 2.80
CA ASP A 146 -15.23 -9.77 2.21
C ASP A 146 -15.24 -8.31 1.76
N THR A 147 -14.64 -7.42 2.57
CA THR A 147 -14.47 -6.01 2.21
C THR A 147 -13.66 -5.86 0.94
N VAL A 148 -12.48 -6.50 0.86
CA VAL A 148 -11.60 -6.43 -0.31
C VAL A 148 -12.25 -7.06 -1.55
N ASP A 149 -12.91 -8.21 -1.40
CA ASP A 149 -13.58 -8.88 -2.50
C ASP A 149 -14.71 -8.03 -3.10
N SER A 150 -15.42 -7.25 -2.26
CA SER A 150 -16.43 -6.30 -2.73
C SER A 150 -15.84 -5.19 -3.63
N LEU A 151 -14.53 -4.94 -3.56
CA LEU A 151 -13.82 -3.95 -4.37
C LEU A 151 -13.27 -4.53 -5.68
N ARG A 152 -13.18 -5.85 -5.84
CA ARG A 152 -12.65 -6.50 -7.03
C ARG A 152 -13.28 -5.99 -8.35
N PRO A 153 -14.60 -5.77 -8.46
CA PRO A 153 -15.20 -5.24 -9.69
C PRO A 153 -14.76 -3.81 -10.06
N LEU A 154 -14.09 -3.09 -9.16
CA LEU A 154 -13.49 -1.79 -9.48
C LEU A 154 -12.27 -1.93 -10.39
N VAL A 155 -11.56 -3.07 -10.35
CA VAL A 155 -10.40 -3.33 -11.20
C VAL A 155 -10.80 -3.30 -12.67
N ASP A 156 -11.92 -3.94 -13.03
CA ASP A 156 -12.41 -3.99 -14.42
C ASP A 156 -12.74 -2.60 -14.99
N ARG A 157 -13.04 -1.64 -14.10
CA ARG A 157 -13.37 -0.26 -14.45
C ARG A 157 -12.14 0.63 -14.67
N VAL A 158 -10.96 0.16 -14.29
CA VAL A 158 -9.71 0.83 -14.60
C VAL A 158 -9.53 0.80 -16.13
N PRO A 159 -9.25 1.94 -16.79
CA PRO A 159 -9.02 1.95 -18.22
C PRO A 159 -7.78 1.13 -18.57
N ALA A 160 -7.87 0.30 -19.61
CA ALA A 160 -6.71 -0.32 -20.24
C ALA A 160 -6.17 0.63 -21.33
N PRO A 161 -4.86 0.59 -21.62
CA PRO A 161 -4.23 1.42 -22.67
C PRO A 161 -4.77 1.16 -24.08
#